data_AF-A0A817FP18-F1
#
_entry.id   AF-A0A817FP18-F1
#
_cell.length_a   1.000
_cell.length_b   1.000
_cell.length_c   1.000
_cell.angle_alpha   90.00
_cell.angle_beta   90.00
_cell.angle_gamma   90.00
#
_symmetry.space_group_name_H-M   'P 1'
#
loop_
_entity.id
_entity.type
_entity.pdbx_description
1 polymer ?
#
loop_
_entity_poly.entity_id
_entity_poly.type
_entity_poly.pdbx_seq_one_letter_code
_entity_poly.pdbx_strand_id
1 'polypeptide(L)'
;MLTISEQQQESNITKNHTVTIVNDNHIVSHYHGELRYELKLGRNLYVKFPDIDEYTHYMVKVIYFNENLDYVLMQTESILPQPRTTLPHDGDHVLLLAYSYTEISRTLCITSGIISSTKQDKYGHIRSDCGANKGDSGGGCFTA
;
A
#
# COMPACT_ATOMS: atom_id res chain seq x y z
N MET A 1 -2.58 -6.63 -2.15
CA MET A 1 -2.23 -5.73 -1.03
C MET A 1 -1.36 -6.49 -0.04
N LEU A 2 -0.43 -5.81 0.64
CA LEU A 2 0.77 -6.45 1.17
C LEU A 2 1.30 -5.69 2.43
N THR A 3 1.88 -6.37 3.42
CA THR A 3 2.42 -5.80 4.70
C THR A 3 3.92 -6.06 4.92
N ILE A 4 4.76 -5.07 5.26
CA ILE A 4 6.22 -5.28 5.44
C ILE A 4 6.60 -5.90 6.82
N SER A 5 7.51 -6.89 6.90
CA SER A 5 8.09 -7.43 8.16
C SER A 5 9.62 -7.69 8.11
N GLU A 6 10.29 -7.83 9.25
CA GLU A 6 11.65 -8.36 9.41
C GLU A 6 11.60 -9.67 10.26
N GLN A 7 12.49 -10.64 9.99
CA GLN A 7 12.88 -11.70 10.96
C GLN A 7 14.40 -11.58 11.14
N GLN A 8 15.03 -11.57 12.33
CA GLN A 8 14.72 -12.12 13.65
C GLN A 8 15.22 -11.20 14.80
N GLN A 9 14.76 -11.51 16.03
CA GLN A 9 15.16 -11.06 17.37
C GLN A 9 14.46 -9.80 17.96
N GLU A 10 13.50 -10.10 18.84
CA GLU A 10 13.15 -9.34 20.06
C GLU A 10 13.03 -7.81 19.95
N SER A 11 12.13 -7.35 19.08
CA SER A 11 11.23 -6.24 19.38
C SER A 11 9.99 -6.36 18.49
N ASN A 12 8.87 -6.81 19.05
CA ASN A 12 7.60 -7.00 18.34
C ASN A 12 6.95 -5.66 17.98
N ILE A 13 7.59 -4.91 17.08
CA ILE A 13 6.93 -3.85 16.34
C ILE A 13 7.16 -4.14 14.87
N THR A 14 6.35 -5.04 14.32
CA THR A 14 6.16 -5.09 12.86
C THR A 14 5.55 -3.75 12.47
N LYS A 15 6.37 -2.86 11.90
CA LYS A 15 5.92 -1.59 11.36
C LYS A 15 5.17 -1.87 10.08
N ASN A 16 3.89 -2.19 10.23
CA ASN A 16 3.07 -2.58 9.09
C ASN A 16 2.73 -1.33 8.27
N HIS A 17 3.02 -1.40 6.99
CA HIS A 17 2.63 -0.41 6.00
C HIS A 17 1.89 -1.15 4.90
N THR A 18 0.78 -0.57 4.43
CA THR A 18 0.03 -1.16 3.33
C THR A 18 0.74 -0.85 2.03
N VAL A 19 0.84 -1.83 1.14
CA VAL A 19 1.35 -1.63 -0.23
C VAL A 19 0.40 -2.25 -1.24
N THR A 20 0.45 -1.74 -2.46
CA THR A 20 -0.45 -2.09 -3.57
C THR A 20 0.35 -2.61 -4.76
N ILE A 21 -0.11 -3.68 -5.39
CA ILE A 21 0.49 -4.19 -6.63
C ILE A 21 0.07 -3.26 -7.76
N VAL A 22 1.01 -2.86 -8.62
CA VAL A 22 0.73 -1.99 -9.78
C VAL A 22 1.13 -2.62 -11.11
N ASN A 23 1.98 -3.64 -11.09
CA ASN A 23 2.32 -4.46 -12.25
C ASN A 23 2.80 -5.86 -11.81
N ASP A 24 3.12 -6.72 -12.77
CA ASP A 24 3.59 -8.10 -12.60
C ASP A 24 4.79 -8.30 -11.67
N ASN A 25 5.60 -7.28 -11.41
CA ASN A 25 6.71 -7.37 -10.45
C ASN A 25 6.90 -6.10 -9.62
N HIS A 26 5.94 -5.19 -9.66
CA HIS A 26 6.02 -3.88 -9.02
C HIS A 26 4.91 -3.67 -8.01
N ILE A 27 5.31 -3.12 -6.86
CA ILE A 27 4.42 -2.69 -5.80
C ILE A 27 4.72 -1.24 -5.44
N VAL A 28 3.69 -0.51 -5.04
CA VAL A 28 3.79 0.88 -4.59
C VAL A 28 3.25 1.02 -3.18
N SER A 29 3.75 2.03 -2.50
CA SER A 29 3.33 2.41 -1.17
C SER A 29 3.53 3.91 -1.00
N HIS A 30 3.01 4.48 0.08
CA HIS A 30 3.42 5.83 0.46
C HIS A 30 4.84 5.84 1.03
N TYR A 31 5.55 6.95 0.83
CA TYR A 31 6.93 7.12 1.30
C TYR A 31 6.99 7.61 2.75
N HIS A 32 5.97 8.35 3.21
CA HIS A 32 5.86 8.78 4.59
C HIS A 32 5.63 7.63 5.57
N GLY A 33 5.57 7.99 6.86
CA GLY A 33 5.18 7.08 7.92
C GLY A 33 6.37 6.43 8.63
N GLU A 34 6.06 5.40 9.41
CA GLU A 34 6.99 4.80 10.38
C GLU A 34 8.18 4.07 9.72
N LEU A 35 8.03 3.70 8.44
CA LEU A 35 9.04 3.03 7.62
C LEU A 35 9.93 3.98 6.81
N ARG A 36 9.69 5.30 6.80
CA ARG A 36 10.40 6.23 5.92
C ARG A 36 11.93 6.08 5.97
N TYR A 37 12.50 5.92 7.16
CA TYR A 37 13.96 5.78 7.37
C TYR A 37 14.53 4.44 6.87
N GLU A 38 13.66 3.47 6.62
CA GLU A 38 13.97 2.13 6.11
C GLU A 38 13.79 2.05 4.59
N LEU A 39 13.03 2.97 3.99
CA LEU A 39 12.82 3.08 2.55
C LEU A 39 14.04 3.72 1.84
N LYS A 40 15.15 2.99 1.78
CA LYS A 40 16.39 3.41 1.08
C LYS A 40 16.55 2.68 -0.24
N LEU A 41 17.05 3.37 -1.28
CA LEU A 41 17.35 2.75 -2.57
C LEU A 41 18.22 1.50 -2.40
N GLY A 42 17.80 0.40 -3.02
CA GLY A 42 18.48 -0.87 -2.99
C GLY A 42 18.25 -1.71 -1.72
N ARG A 43 17.56 -1.20 -0.70
CA ARG A 43 17.23 -1.97 0.51
C ARG A 43 16.17 -3.01 0.18
N ASN A 44 16.38 -4.21 0.73
CA ASN A 44 15.42 -5.30 0.69
C ASN A 44 14.48 -5.19 1.90
N LEU A 45 13.20 -5.45 1.66
CA LEU A 45 12.11 -5.50 2.62
C LEU A 45 11.32 -6.78 2.34
N TYR A 46 10.58 -7.29 3.33
CA TYR A 46 9.74 -8.47 3.13
C TYR A 46 8.29 -8.11 3.23
N VAL A 47 7.44 -8.61 2.34
CA VAL A 47 6.03 -8.24 2.31
C VAL A 47 5.11 -9.46 2.37
N LYS A 48 4.11 -9.41 3.26
CA LYS A 48 3.14 -10.48 3.54
C LYS A 48 1.81 -10.22 2.84
N PHE A 49 1.26 -11.23 2.19
CA PHE A 49 -0.08 -11.20 1.59
C PHE A 49 -1.15 -11.66 2.60
N PRO A 50 -2.40 -11.16 2.50
CA PRO A 50 -3.50 -11.57 3.37
C PRO A 50 -3.84 -13.04 3.30
N ASP A 51 -3.84 -13.60 2.09
CA ASP A 51 -4.37 -14.94 1.82
C ASP A 51 -3.28 -16.02 1.69
N ILE A 52 -2.04 -15.68 2.00
CA ILE A 52 -0.92 -16.61 1.97
C ILE A 52 -0.54 -16.93 3.41
N ASP A 53 -0.23 -18.21 3.66
CA ASP A 53 0.26 -18.75 4.93
C ASP A 53 1.11 -17.72 5.71
N GLU A 54 0.91 -17.65 7.03
CA GLU A 54 1.46 -16.58 7.88
C GLU A 54 2.98 -16.45 7.80
N TYR A 55 3.64 -17.50 7.33
CA TYR A 55 5.08 -17.62 7.16
C TYR A 55 5.60 -17.14 5.79
N THR A 56 4.73 -16.99 4.78
CA THR A 56 5.18 -16.63 3.44
C THR A 56 5.35 -15.12 3.30
N HIS A 57 6.58 -14.72 3.02
CA HIS A 57 6.95 -13.34 2.77
C HIS A 57 7.63 -13.20 1.41
N TYR A 58 7.32 -12.14 0.70
CA TYR A 58 7.93 -11.80 -0.58
C TYR A 58 9.03 -10.78 -0.35
N MET A 59 10.25 -11.12 -0.74
CA MET A 59 11.31 -10.13 -0.76
C MET A 59 11.04 -9.11 -1.87
N VAL A 60 11.12 -7.84 -1.50
CA VAL A 60 10.99 -6.69 -2.41
C VAL A 60 12.18 -5.77 -2.20
N LYS A 61 12.59 -5.08 -3.26
CA LYS A 61 13.69 -4.13 -3.25
C LYS A 61 13.18 -2.74 -3.57
N VAL A 62 13.55 -1.74 -2.78
CA VAL A 62 13.24 -0.34 -3.10
C VAL A 62 14.05 0.09 -4.33
N ILE A 63 13.34 0.42 -5.42
CA ILE A 63 13.98 0.81 -6.69
C ILE A 63 13.83 2.29 -6.99
N TYR A 64 12.82 2.95 -6.43
CA TYR A 64 12.59 4.38 -6.62
C TYR A 64 11.70 4.94 -5.51
N PHE A 65 11.82 6.23 -5.20
CA PHE A 65 10.85 6.97 -4.40
C PHE A 65 10.78 8.42 -4.83
N ASN A 66 9.65 9.06 -4.57
CA ASN A 66 9.42 10.48 -4.79
C ASN A 66 8.83 11.09 -3.52
N GLU A 67 9.61 11.93 -2.85
CA GLU A 67 9.18 12.55 -1.59
C GLU A 67 8.09 13.62 -1.79
N ASN A 68 8.06 14.26 -2.97
CA ASN A 68 7.10 15.34 -3.27
C ASN A 68 5.70 14.79 -3.54
N LEU A 69 5.63 13.63 -4.22
CA LEU A 69 4.40 12.91 -4.52
C LEU A 69 4.14 11.77 -3.52
N ASP A 70 4.97 11.67 -2.49
CA ASP A 70 4.82 10.76 -1.35
C ASP A 70 4.61 9.28 -1.72
N TYR A 71 5.40 8.76 -2.66
CA TYR A 71 5.36 7.34 -3.00
C TYR A 71 6.73 6.69 -3.07
N VAL A 72 6.75 5.38 -2.81
CA VAL A 72 7.89 4.49 -3.00
C VAL A 72 7.47 3.35 -3.94
N LEU A 73 8.35 3.03 -4.88
CA LEU A 73 8.22 1.92 -5.82
C LEU A 73 9.22 0.83 -5.42
N MET A 74 8.71 -0.40 -5.27
CA MET A 74 9.51 -1.57 -4.95
C MET A 74 9.29 -2.66 -5.98
N GLN A 75 10.32 -3.47 -6.20
CA GLN A 75 10.35 -4.55 -7.18
C GLN A 75 10.56 -5.90 -6.48
N THR A 76 9.87 -6.94 -6.93
CA THR A 76 10.13 -8.34 -6.52
C THR A 76 10.61 -9.18 -7.70
N GLU A 77 11.26 -10.29 -7.43
CA GLU A 77 11.60 -11.30 -8.44
C GLU A 77 10.41 -12.22 -8.76
N SER A 78 9.38 -12.21 -7.91
CA SER A 78 8.17 -13.02 -8.09
C SER A 78 7.21 -12.38 -9.09
N ILE A 79 6.53 -13.21 -9.87
CA ILE A 79 5.43 -12.75 -10.74
C ILE A 79 4.17 -12.58 -9.88
N LEU A 80 3.60 -11.37 -9.91
CA LEU A 80 2.42 -10.94 -9.18
C LEU A 80 1.21 -10.84 -10.13
N PRO A 81 -0.02 -10.94 -9.60
CA PRO A 81 -1.22 -10.67 -10.38
C PRO A 81 -1.21 -9.24 -10.95
N GLN A 82 -1.39 -9.10 -12.26
CA GLN A 82 -1.47 -7.78 -12.90
C GLN A 82 -2.84 -7.14 -12.65
N PRO A 83 -2.90 -5.99 -11.94
CA PRO A 83 -4.12 -5.21 -11.88
C PRO A 83 -4.39 -4.53 -13.23
N ARG A 84 -5.66 -4.35 -13.57
CA ARG A 84 -6.05 -3.46 -14.66
C ARG A 84 -6.20 -2.05 -14.11
N THR A 85 -5.61 -1.06 -14.79
CA THR A 85 -5.73 0.35 -14.42
C THR A 85 -6.63 1.07 -15.40
N THR A 86 -7.57 1.84 -14.88
CA THR A 86 -8.46 2.72 -15.65
C THR A 86 -8.47 4.10 -15.00
N LEU A 87 -8.75 5.13 -15.78
CA LEU A 87 -8.91 6.48 -15.23
C LEU A 87 -10.27 6.57 -14.50
N PRO A 88 -10.29 7.06 -13.25
CA PRO A 88 -11.53 7.25 -12.51
C PRO A 88 -12.28 8.50 -12.99
N HIS A 89 -13.59 8.53 -12.76
CA HIS A 89 -14.49 9.64 -13.02
C HIS A 89 -15.21 10.08 -11.75
N ASP A 90 -15.66 11.34 -11.71
CA ASP A 90 -16.51 11.84 -10.64
C ASP A 90 -17.79 10.99 -10.56
N GLY A 91 -18.12 10.51 -9.37
CA GLY A 91 -19.26 9.63 -9.12
C GLY A 91 -18.97 8.13 -9.22
N ASP A 92 -17.78 7.72 -9.67
CA ASP A 92 -17.41 6.29 -9.70
C ASP A 92 -17.41 5.70 -8.28
N HIS A 93 -18.05 4.54 -8.12
CA HIS A 93 -17.98 3.77 -6.89
C HIS A 93 -16.60 3.13 -6.72
N VAL A 94 -16.03 3.26 -5.53
CA VAL A 94 -14.71 2.76 -5.22
C VAL A 94 -14.66 2.00 -3.89
N LEU A 95 -13.73 1.06 -3.82
CA LEU A 95 -13.34 0.30 -2.65
C LEU A 95 -11.89 0.65 -2.31
N LEU A 96 -11.67 1.14 -1.10
CA LEU A 96 -10.35 1.22 -0.49
C LEU A 96 -10.12 -0.07 0.29
N LEU A 97 -9.15 -0.86 -0.15
CA LEU A 97 -8.63 -1.98 0.62
C LEU A 97 -7.40 -1.48 1.39
N ALA A 98 -7.22 -1.89 2.64
CA ALA A 98 -6.11 -1.46 3.47
C ALA A 98 -5.88 -2.36 4.69
N TYR A 99 -4.65 -2.43 5.21
CA TYR A 99 -4.41 -2.94 6.56
C TYR A 99 -4.56 -1.82 7.59
N SER A 100 -5.79 -1.66 8.07
CA SER A 100 -6.16 -0.55 8.94
C SER A 100 -5.66 -0.74 10.36
N TYR A 101 -5.27 0.36 11.01
CA TYR A 101 -4.93 0.36 12.43
C TYR A 101 -6.21 0.44 13.27
N THR A 102 -6.52 -0.63 13.99
CA THR A 102 -7.53 -0.60 15.06
C THR A 102 -6.85 -0.61 16.42
N GLU A 103 -7.56 -0.22 17.49
CA GLU A 103 -7.01 -0.19 18.85
C GLU A 103 -6.47 -1.56 19.33
N ILE A 104 -6.96 -2.65 18.74
CA ILE A 104 -6.75 -4.02 19.23
C ILE A 104 -5.91 -4.85 18.25
N SER A 105 -5.92 -4.54 16.96
CA SER A 105 -5.17 -5.29 15.94
C SER A 105 -5.01 -4.52 14.63
N ARG A 106 -4.21 -5.06 13.71
CA ARG A 106 -4.23 -4.65 12.30
C ARG A 106 -4.90 -5.74 11.50
N THR A 107 -5.98 -5.40 10.80
CA THR A 107 -6.74 -6.33 9.97
C THR A 107 -6.91 -5.76 8.57
N LEU A 108 -7.11 -6.63 7.59
CA LEU A 108 -7.53 -6.20 6.26
C LEU A 108 -8.95 -5.62 6.40
N CYS A 109 -9.08 -4.35 6.05
CA CYS A 109 -10.34 -3.61 6.02
C CYS A 109 -10.68 -3.25 4.58
N ILE A 110 -11.98 -3.17 4.32
CA ILE A 110 -12.53 -2.68 3.07
C ILE A 110 -13.46 -1.52 3.43
N THR A 111 -13.19 -0.34 2.88
CA THR A 111 -14.08 0.81 2.95
C THR A 111 -14.60 1.13 1.56
N SER A 112 -15.88 1.46 1.43
CA SER A 112 -16.50 1.85 0.17
C SER A 112 -16.90 3.31 0.16
N GLY A 113 -16.93 3.91 -1.03
CA GLY A 113 -17.39 5.27 -1.25
C GLY A 113 -17.52 5.57 -2.74
N ILE A 114 -17.52 6.85 -3.07
CA ILE A 114 -17.54 7.39 -4.43
C ILE A 114 -16.36 8.35 -4.63
N ILE A 115 -15.92 8.51 -5.88
CA ILE A 115 -15.01 9.59 -6.25
C ILE A 115 -15.78 10.90 -6.22
N SER A 116 -15.46 11.76 -5.26
CA SER A 116 -16.11 13.06 -5.07
C SER A 116 -15.51 14.15 -5.94
N SER A 117 -14.24 14.01 -6.36
CA SER A 117 -13.62 14.86 -7.37
C SER A 117 -12.34 14.26 -7.93
N THR A 118 -12.22 14.20 -9.25
CA THR A 118 -11.02 13.85 -10.02
C THR A 118 -10.06 15.02 -10.18
N LYS A 119 -10.43 16.23 -9.77
CA LYS A 119 -9.53 17.38 -9.76
C LYS A 119 -8.41 17.14 -8.74
N GLN A 120 -7.20 16.98 -9.26
CA GLN A 120 -6.02 16.71 -8.46
C GLN A 120 -5.65 17.88 -7.55
N ASP A 121 -5.20 17.57 -6.33
CA ASP A 121 -4.54 18.53 -5.46
C ASP A 121 -3.06 18.76 -5.85
N LYS A 122 -2.32 19.55 -5.07
CA LYS A 122 -0.90 19.84 -5.33
C LYS A 122 0.03 18.62 -5.25
N TYR A 123 -0.46 17.50 -4.75
CA TYR A 123 0.28 16.24 -4.63
C TYR A 123 -0.21 15.19 -5.64
N GLY A 124 -1.15 15.55 -6.52
CA GLY A 124 -1.70 14.63 -7.52
C GLY A 124 -2.84 13.74 -7.01
N HIS A 125 -3.36 13.97 -5.80
CA HIS A 125 -4.44 13.15 -5.25
C HIS A 125 -5.81 13.55 -5.79
N ILE A 126 -6.64 12.56 -6.09
CA ILE A 126 -8.08 12.73 -6.29
C ILE A 126 -8.82 12.53 -4.96
N ARG A 127 -10.06 13.02 -4.87
CA ARG A 127 -10.88 12.92 -3.66
C ARG A 127 -11.93 11.83 -3.78
N SER A 128 -12.07 11.07 -2.71
CA SER A 128 -13.19 10.16 -2.47
C SER A 128 -13.83 10.50 -1.13
N ASP A 129 -15.10 10.13 -0.93
CA ASP A 129 -15.76 10.20 0.37
C ASP A 129 -15.54 8.94 1.24
N CYS A 130 -14.70 8.00 0.78
CA CYS A 130 -14.27 6.86 1.58
C CYS A 130 -13.67 7.32 2.92
N GLY A 131 -14.11 6.67 4.01
CA GLY A 131 -13.41 6.76 5.29
C GLY A 131 -12.01 6.14 5.18
N ALA A 132 -10.99 6.86 5.65
CA ALA A 132 -9.61 6.38 5.72
C ALA A 132 -9.06 6.60 7.13
N ASN A 133 -8.37 5.59 7.66
CA ASN A 133 -7.75 5.59 8.97
C ASN A 133 -6.21 5.55 8.88
N LYS A 134 -5.55 5.74 10.01
CA LYS A 134 -4.10 5.46 10.11
C LYS A 134 -3.87 4.00 9.72
N GLY A 135 -2.87 3.75 8.88
CA GLY A 135 -2.55 2.40 8.35
C GLY A 135 -3.07 2.15 6.94
N ASP A 136 -4.07 2.91 6.49
CA ASP A 136 -4.63 2.74 5.14
C ASP A 136 -3.74 3.33 4.04
N SER A 137 -2.80 4.20 4.40
CA SER A 137 -1.78 4.77 3.50
C SER A 137 -1.04 3.69 2.70
N GLY A 138 -0.90 3.89 1.39
CA GLY A 138 -0.33 2.92 0.46
C GLY A 138 -1.29 1.78 0.06
N GLY A 139 -2.51 1.80 0.59
CA GLY A 139 -3.58 0.91 0.19
C GLY A 139 -4.13 1.19 -1.21
N GLY A 140 -4.84 0.20 -1.75
CA GLY A 140 -5.29 0.20 -3.13
C GLY A 140 -6.73 0.69 -3.19
N CYS A 141 -6.99 1.59 -4.14
CA CYS A 141 -8.31 2.06 -4.47
C CYS A 141 -8.76 1.39 -5.78
N PHE A 142 -9.90 0.70 -5.73
CA PHE A 142 -10.40 -0.12 -6.83
C PHE A 142 -11.82 0.32 -7.19
N THR A 143 -12.18 0.32 -8.46
CA THR A 143 -13.57 0.48 -8.87
C THR A 143 -14.39 -0.73 -8.42
N ALA A 144 -15.58 -0.49 -7.86
CA ALA A 144 -16.52 -1.54 -7.44
C ALA A 144 -17.25 -2.18 -8.63
#